data_AF-A0ABC9XK09-F1
#
_entry.id   AF-A0ABC9XK09-F1
#
_cell.length_a   1.000
_cell.length_b   1.000
_cell.length_c   1.000
_cell.angle_alpha   90.00
_cell.angle_beta   90.00
_cell.angle_gamma   90.00
#
_symmetry.space_group_name_H-M   'P 1'
#
loop_
_entity.id
_entity.type
_entity.pdbx_description
1 polymer ?
#
loop_
_entity_poly.entity_id
_entity_poly.type
_entity_poly.pdbx_seq_one_letter_code
_entity_poly.pdbx_strand_id
1 'polypeptide(L)'
;MLLLGRSQSSLKGHGKHEVPEDWRKANVTPVFKKGKKEDPENYRPVSLTSVPGKVMVQLILGVINKHVEEKKVIGSGQHGFTKGKSCLTNLIAFYDGMTSWVDEERAVDVV
;
A
#
# COMPACT_ATOMS: atom_id res chain seq x y z
N MET A 1 -16.14 -7.64 26.39
CA MET A 1 -15.08 -8.63 26.66
C MET A 1 -15.03 -9.58 25.47
N LEU A 2 -14.31 -9.22 24.40
CA LEU A 2 -14.09 -10.11 23.25
C LEU A 2 -12.68 -10.69 23.37
N LEU A 3 -12.62 -12.00 23.53
CA LEU A 3 -11.42 -12.79 23.62
C LEU A 3 -10.62 -12.66 22.31
N LEU A 4 -9.57 -11.84 22.32
CA LEU A 4 -8.56 -11.86 21.25
C LEU A 4 -7.76 -13.15 21.38
N GLY A 5 -8.22 -14.18 20.67
CA GLY A 5 -7.47 -15.42 20.46
C GLY A 5 -6.14 -15.10 19.80
N ARG A 6 -5.06 -15.18 20.58
CA ARG A 6 -3.68 -15.10 20.09
C ARG A 6 -3.38 -16.37 19.31
N SER A 7 -3.63 -16.38 18.00
CA SER A 7 -3.11 -17.46 17.15
C SER A 7 -1.63 -17.17 16.84
N GLN A 8 -0.73 -17.97 17.40
CA GLN A 8 0.70 -17.95 17.09
C GLN A 8 1.07 -19.24 16.35
N SER A 9 1.49 -19.14 15.09
CA SER A 9 2.12 -20.24 14.37
C SER A 9 3.62 -19.95 14.18
N SER A 10 4.47 -20.70 14.89
CA SER A 10 5.93 -20.62 14.85
C SER A 10 6.50 -21.74 13.97
N LEU A 11 7.43 -21.42 13.06
CA LEU A 11 8.24 -22.39 12.32
C LEU A 11 9.67 -22.21 12.86
N LYS A 12 10.22 -23.26 13.49
CA LYS A 12 11.56 -23.25 14.09
C LYS A 12 12.61 -23.71 13.09
N GLY A 13 13.65 -22.91 12.92
CA GLY A 13 14.99 -23.32 12.51
C GLY A 13 16.00 -22.60 13.41
N HIS A 14 17.25 -23.05 13.44
CA HIS A 14 18.36 -22.34 14.08
C HIS A 14 19.53 -22.32 13.08
N GLY A 15 19.73 -21.19 12.40
CA GLY A 15 20.81 -21.00 11.42
C GLY A 15 21.14 -19.53 11.16
N LYS A 16 22.41 -19.24 10.83
CA LYS A 16 22.97 -17.89 10.55
C LYS A 16 22.28 -17.09 9.41
N HIS A 17 21.27 -17.65 8.75
CA HIS A 17 20.52 -17.05 7.65
C HIS A 17 19.01 -16.94 7.94
N GLU A 18 18.63 -16.96 9.21
CA GLU A 18 17.23 -16.87 9.60
C GLU A 18 16.81 -15.45 9.92
N VAL A 19 15.64 -15.09 9.41
CA VAL A 19 14.98 -13.85 9.75
C VAL A 19 14.45 -13.97 11.19
N PRO A 20 14.62 -12.96 12.05
CA PRO A 20 14.10 -13.00 13.42
C PRO A 20 12.63 -13.41 13.46
N GLU A 21 12.26 -14.28 14.40
CA GLU A 21 10.90 -14.81 14.50
C GLU A 21 9.84 -13.69 14.59
N ASP A 22 10.18 -12.61 15.29
CA ASP A 22 9.32 -11.43 15.46
C ASP A 22 9.03 -10.68 14.16
N TRP A 23 9.81 -10.87 13.11
CA TRP A 23 9.53 -10.28 11.80
C TRP A 23 8.52 -11.12 11.01
N ARG A 24 8.31 -12.38 11.41
CA ARG A 24 7.29 -13.27 10.85
C ARG A 24 5.94 -13.18 11.56
N LYS A 25 5.86 -12.40 12.65
CA LYS A 25 4.66 -12.21 13.46
C LYS A 25 4.16 -10.76 13.34
N ALA A 26 2.84 -10.58 13.44
CA ALA A 26 2.22 -9.27 13.54
C ALA A 26 1.04 -9.30 14.51
N ASN A 27 0.84 -8.21 15.26
CA ASN A 27 -0.37 -8.01 16.03
C ASN A 27 -1.44 -7.39 15.15
N VAL A 28 -2.56 -8.07 14.94
CA VAL A 28 -3.65 -7.57 14.10
C VAL A 28 -4.63 -6.78 14.96
N THR A 29 -4.75 -5.48 14.69
CA THR A 29 -5.70 -4.60 15.38
C THR A 29 -6.81 -4.20 14.39
N PRO A 30 -8.08 -4.46 14.71
CA PRO A 30 -9.19 -3.98 13.89
C PRO A 30 -9.37 -2.46 14.08
N VAL A 31 -9.38 -1.72 12.98
CA VAL A 31 -9.62 -0.27 12.95
C VAL A 31 -10.96 0.00 12.29
N PHE A 32 -11.87 0.66 13.00
CA PHE A 32 -13.20 0.98 12.48
C PHE A 32 -13.10 1.89 11.23
N LYS A 33 -13.83 1.55 10.17
CA LYS A 33 -13.84 2.27 8.88
C LYS A 33 -15.06 3.18 8.74
N LYS A 34 -16.28 2.61 8.72
CA LYS A 34 -17.57 3.31 8.52
C LYS A 34 -18.71 2.34 8.82
N GLY A 35 -19.96 2.83 8.96
CA GLY A 35 -21.14 1.96 9.11
C GLY A 35 -21.50 1.65 10.57
N LYS A 36 -22.09 0.48 10.81
CA LYS A 36 -22.50 0.02 12.15
C LYS A 36 -21.30 -0.62 12.87
N LYS A 37 -21.11 -0.34 14.15
CA LYS A 37 -19.94 -0.82 14.93
C LYS A 37 -20.05 -2.29 15.35
N GLU A 38 -21.25 -2.83 15.29
CA GLU A 38 -21.56 -4.20 15.67
C GLU A 38 -21.24 -5.19 14.54
N ASP A 39 -21.13 -4.68 13.31
CA ASP A 39 -20.83 -5.43 12.12
C ASP A 39 -19.30 -5.51 11.90
N PRO A 40 -18.69 -6.70 11.96
CA PRO A 40 -17.25 -6.88 11.79
C PRO A 40 -16.70 -6.42 10.43
N GLU A 41 -17.52 -6.41 9.36
CA GLU A 41 -17.10 -5.99 8.02
C GLU A 41 -16.75 -4.50 7.95
N ASN A 42 -17.23 -3.73 8.92
CA ASN A 42 -16.98 -2.31 9.06
C ASN A 42 -15.61 -2.00 9.68
N TYR A 43 -14.76 -3.00 9.91
CA TYR A 43 -13.41 -2.86 10.43
C TYR A 43 -12.36 -3.28 9.40
N ARG A 44 -11.25 -2.57 9.36
CA ARG A 44 -10.06 -2.95 8.59
C ARG A 44 -9.05 -3.61 9.54
N PRO A 45 -8.58 -4.84 9.27
CA PRO A 45 -7.48 -5.41 10.04
C PRO A 45 -6.17 -4.70 9.68
N VAL A 46 -5.47 -4.15 10.67
CA VAL A 46 -4.14 -3.54 10.51
C VAL A 46 -3.10 -4.43 11.19
N SER A 47 -2.11 -4.88 10.43
CA SER A 47 -1.00 -5.70 10.94
C SER A 47 0.12 -4.82 11.49
N LEU A 48 0.32 -4.88 12.81
CA LEU A 48 1.41 -4.18 13.49
C LEU A 48 2.61 -5.12 13.60
N THR A 49 3.63 -4.85 12.79
CA THR A 49 4.92 -5.54 12.82
C THR A 49 5.88 -4.92 13.82
N SER A 50 6.92 -5.67 14.21
CA SER A 50 7.99 -5.19 15.09
C SER A 50 8.72 -3.96 14.51
N VAL A 51 9.23 -3.08 15.39
CA VAL A 51 9.96 -1.86 14.96
C VAL A 51 11.16 -2.18 14.08
N PRO A 52 12.04 -3.16 14.42
CA PRO A 52 13.14 -3.54 13.53
C PRO A 52 12.65 -4.06 12.17
N GLY A 53 11.56 -4.84 12.14
CA GLY A 53 10.96 -5.31 10.90
C GLY A 53 10.45 -4.15 10.01
N LYS A 54 9.84 -3.12 10.60
CA LYS A 54 9.41 -1.91 9.86
C LYS A 54 10.60 -1.17 9.25
N VAL A 55 11.70 -1.01 10.00
CA VAL A 55 12.92 -0.35 9.50
C VAL A 55 13.48 -1.09 8.28
N MET A 56 13.53 -2.42 8.35
CA MET A 56 14.02 -3.25 7.24
C MET A 56 13.14 -3.14 5.99
N VAL A 57 11.81 -3.12 6.15
CA VAL A 57 10.89 -2.86 5.04
C VAL A 57 11.15 -1.50 4.40
N GLN A 58 11.42 -0.45 5.20
CA GLN A 58 11.75 0.88 4.67
C GLN A 58 13.07 0.90 3.87
N LEU A 59 14.09 0.16 4.32
CA LEU A 59 15.36 0.04 3.58
C LEU A 59 15.15 -0.64 2.22
N ILE A 60 14.42 -1.77 2.21
CA ILE A 60 14.10 -2.51 0.99
C ILE A 60 13.26 -1.63 0.04
N LEU A 61 12.26 -0.94 0.58
CA LEU A 61 11.42 -0.01 -0.18
C LEU A 61 12.26 1.10 -0.84
N GLY A 62 13.27 1.63 -0.14
CA GLY A 62 14.19 2.61 -0.71
C GLY A 62 14.94 2.09 -1.93
N VAL A 63 15.45 0.85 -1.87
CA VAL A 63 16.14 0.21 -3.00
C VAL A 63 15.18 -0.03 -4.18
N ILE A 64 13.98 -0.54 -3.91
CA ILE A 64 12.96 -0.79 -4.93
C ILE A 64 12.53 0.52 -5.61
N ASN A 65 12.25 1.56 -4.82
CA ASN A 65 11.84 2.86 -5.37
C ASN A 65 12.91 3.45 -6.29
N LYS A 66 14.18 3.39 -5.89
CA LYS A 66 15.29 3.84 -6.73
C LYS A 66 15.34 3.07 -8.06
N HIS A 67 15.23 1.74 -8.00
CA HIS A 67 15.24 0.91 -9.21
C HIS A 67 14.08 1.22 -10.14
N VAL A 68 12.87 1.34 -9.59
CA VAL A 68 11.65 1.63 -10.33
C VAL A 68 11.71 2.99 -11.04
N GLU A 69 12.29 4.00 -10.38
CA GLU A 69 12.50 5.34 -10.93
C GLU A 69 13.55 5.33 -12.06
N GLU A 70 14.72 4.73 -11.82
CA GLU A 70 15.82 4.66 -12.80
C GLU A 70 15.45 3.87 -14.05
N LYS A 71 14.70 2.78 -13.90
CA LYS A 71 14.27 1.92 -15.00
C LYS A 71 12.94 2.37 -15.63
N LYS A 72 12.30 3.43 -15.13
CA LYS A 72 10.99 3.91 -15.60
C LYS A 72 9.96 2.79 -15.71
N VAL A 73 9.93 1.89 -14.71
CA VAL A 73 9.05 0.70 -14.71
C VAL A 73 7.58 1.10 -14.59
N ILE A 74 7.31 2.20 -13.89
CA ILE A 74 5.97 2.73 -13.68
C ILE A 74 5.62 3.73 -14.80
N GLY A 75 4.44 3.55 -15.40
CA GLY A 75 3.92 4.45 -16.45
C GLY A 75 3.62 5.87 -15.96
N SER A 76 3.62 6.83 -16.89
CA SER A 76 3.37 8.25 -16.60
C SER A 76 2.00 8.50 -15.97
N GLY A 77 0.99 7.69 -16.29
CA GLY A 77 -0.36 7.79 -15.72
C GLY A 77 -0.55 7.20 -14.32
N GLN A 78 0.46 6.53 -13.74
CA GLN A 78 0.37 6.08 -12.35
C GLN A 78 0.73 7.23 -11.41
N HIS A 79 -0.23 7.64 -10.59
CA HIS A 79 -0.06 8.73 -9.60
C HIS A 79 -0.09 8.22 -8.16
N GLY A 80 -0.76 7.10 -7.91
CA GLY A 80 -0.80 6.49 -6.58
C GLY A 80 0.60 6.06 -6.15
N PHE A 81 0.94 6.33 -4.87
CA PHE A 81 2.19 5.89 -4.23
C PHE A 81 3.47 6.28 -4.98
N THR A 82 3.42 7.30 -5.83
CA THR A 82 4.54 7.75 -6.66
C THR A 82 5.03 9.10 -6.15
N LYS A 83 6.35 9.23 -5.94
CA LYS A 83 6.96 10.47 -5.45
C LYS A 83 6.64 11.64 -6.39
N GLY A 84 6.26 12.79 -5.82
CA GLY A 84 5.96 14.00 -6.59
C GLY A 84 4.62 13.98 -7.32
N LYS A 85 3.81 12.92 -7.16
CA LYS A 85 2.45 12.83 -7.73
C LYS A 85 1.40 12.80 -6.63
N SER A 86 0.22 13.31 -6.93
CA SER A 86 -0.91 13.39 -6.02
C SER A 86 -2.22 13.08 -6.75
N CYS A 87 -3.32 12.98 -6.00
CA CYS A 87 -4.65 12.89 -6.60
C CYS A 87 -4.98 14.12 -7.47
N LEU A 88 -4.47 15.30 -7.08
CA LEU A 88 -4.66 16.53 -7.85
C LEU A 88 -3.90 16.48 -9.18
N THR A 89 -2.62 16.07 -9.17
CA THR A 89 -1.88 15.97 -10.43
C THR A 89 -2.45 14.89 -11.35
N ASN A 90 -3.08 13.86 -10.79
CA ASN A 90 -3.78 12.83 -11.57
C ASN A 90 -5.01 13.43 -12.26
N LEU A 91 -5.79 14.22 -11.52
CA LEU A 91 -6.97 14.88 -12.05
C LEU A 91 -6.61 15.89 -13.14
N ILE A 92 -5.54 16.68 -12.95
CA ILE A 92 -5.03 17.62 -13.95
C ILE A 92 -4.60 16.87 -15.21
N ALA A 93 -3.79 15.82 -15.08
CA ALA A 93 -3.35 15.02 -16.23
C ALA A 93 -4.52 14.40 -17.01
N PHE A 94 -5.59 14.00 -16.30
CA PHE A 94 -6.83 13.54 -16.93
C PHE A 94 -7.53 14.66 -17.70
N TYR A 95 -7.73 15.83 -17.08
CA TYR A 95 -8.38 16.97 -17.73
C TYR A 95 -7.59 17.46 -18.94
N ASP A 96 -6.26 17.61 -18.83
CA ASP A 96 -5.40 18.02 -19.94
C ASP A 96 -5.52 17.05 -21.13
N GLY A 97 -5.60 15.75 -20.84
CA GLY A 97 -5.84 14.73 -21.87
C GLY A 97 -7.20 14.91 -22.52
N MET A 98 -8.26 15.07 -21.73
CA MET A 98 -9.63 15.26 -22.23
C MET A 98 -9.77 16.53 -23.07
N THR A 99 -9.24 17.67 -22.60
CA THR A 99 -9.32 18.95 -23.31
C THR A 99 -8.56 18.89 -24.62
N SER A 100 -7.40 18.23 -24.67
CA SER A 100 -6.65 18.08 -25.92
C SER A 100 -7.44 17.29 -26.98
N TRP A 101 -8.19 16.25 -26.59
CA TRP A 101 -9.04 15.51 -27.52
C TRP A 101 -10.26 16.31 -27.98
N VAL A 102 -10.85 17.13 -27.11
CA VAL A 102 -11.95 18.03 -27.49
C VAL A 102 -11.46 19.07 -28.49
N ASP A 103 -10.28 19.64 -28.28
CA ASP A 103 -9.65 20.61 -29.18
C ASP A 103 -9.33 19.98 -30.56
N GLU A 104 -9.07 18.68 -30.61
CA GLU A 104 -8.89 17.88 -31.84
C GLU A 104 -10.22 17.49 -32.51
N GLU A 105 -11.38 17.96 -32.02
CA GLU A 105 -12.73 17.58 -32.48
C GLU A 105 -13.01 16.07 -32.39
N ARG A 106 -12.33 15.36 -31.48
CA ARG A 106 -12.53 13.93 -31.29
C ARG A 106 -13.70 13.66 -30.35
N ALA A 107 -14.51 12.66 -30.69
CA ALA A 107 -15.54 12.17 -29.79
C ALA A 107 -14.90 11.59 -28.52
N VAL A 108 -15.28 12.14 -27.37
CA VAL A 108 -14.86 11.70 -26.04
C VAL A 108 -16.08 11.27 -25.24
N ASP A 109 -15.96 10.14 -24.56
CA ASP A 109 -16.97 9.61 -23.64
C ASP A 109 -16.30 9.27 -22.31
N VAL A 110 -17.03 9.44 -21.20
CA VAL A 110 -16.53 9.22 -19.84
C VAL A 110 -17.34 8.11 -19.20
N VAL A 111 -16.67 7.03 -18.79
CA VAL A 111 -17.26 5.83 -18.16
C VAL A 111 -17.06 5.85 -16.65
#